data_AF-A0A5B6VA13-F1
#
_entry.id   AF-A0A5B6VA13-F1
#
_cell.length_a   1.000
_cell.length_b   1.000
_cell.length_c   1.000
_cell.angle_alpha   90.00
_cell.angle_beta   90.00
_cell.angle_gamma   90.00
#
_symmetry.space_group_name_H-M   'P 1'
#
loop_
_entity.id
_entity.type
_entity.pdbx_description
1 polymer ?
#
loop_
_entity_poly.entity_id
_entity_poly.type
_entity_poly.pdbx_seq_one_letter_code
_entity_poly.pdbx_strand_id
1 'polypeptide(L)'
;MGKKKGGLIFKAGGSNMQHVTSLSFLLLAYSNYLSHANKAVPCGERSASPALLKQLAKRQVNYILGDNPLGMSYMVGYGSRFPQRIHHRGSSLPSVAAHPARIGCKAGSRYYLSPNPNPNLLLGAVVGGPNVSDAFPDSRPYFQESEPTTYINAPLVGLLAFFSAHP
;
A
#
# COMPACT_ATOMS: atom_id res chain seq x y z
N MET A 1 5.41 -15.74 8.93
CA MET A 1 5.11 -14.33 8.61
C MET A 1 6.03 -13.48 9.45
N GLY A 2 6.79 -12.56 8.85
CA GLY A 2 7.75 -11.71 9.57
C GLY A 2 7.19 -10.32 9.85
N LYS A 3 7.89 -9.55 10.68
CA LYS A 3 7.71 -8.09 10.80
C LYS A 3 9.01 -7.42 10.38
N LYS A 4 8.94 -6.36 9.57
CA LYS A 4 10.13 -5.53 9.27
C LYS A 4 10.53 -4.70 10.49
N LYS A 5 11.70 -4.05 10.44
CA LYS A 5 12.19 -3.20 11.56
C LYS A 5 11.18 -2.08 11.87
N GLY A 6 10.51 -1.53 10.85
CA GLY A 6 9.43 -0.55 11.03
C GLY A 6 8.06 -1.12 11.48
N GLY A 7 7.91 -2.44 11.61
CA GLY A 7 6.66 -3.08 12.07
C GLY A 7 5.62 -3.40 10.99
N LEU A 8 5.98 -3.28 9.71
CA LEU A 8 5.18 -3.76 8.59
C LEU A 8 5.08 -5.29 8.59
N ILE A 9 3.87 -5.83 8.40
CA ILE A 9 3.68 -7.26 8.16
C ILE A 9 4.36 -7.63 6.85
N PHE A 10 5.22 -8.65 6.89
CA PHE A 10 5.99 -9.07 5.72
C PHE A 10 5.76 -10.55 5.41
N LYS A 11 5.45 -10.79 4.14
CA LYS A 11 5.48 -12.12 3.52
C LYS A 11 6.48 -12.08 2.36
N ALA A 12 7.31 -13.11 2.26
CA ALA A 12 8.29 -13.22 1.19
C ALA A 12 7.60 -13.22 -0.18
N GLY A 13 8.12 -12.44 -1.12
CA GLY A 13 7.53 -12.18 -2.44
C GLY A 13 7.62 -10.70 -2.82
N GLY A 14 7.25 -10.37 -4.06
CA GLY A 14 7.09 -8.98 -4.51
C GLY A 14 5.73 -8.40 -4.13
N SER A 15 5.58 -7.07 -4.25
CA SER A 15 4.31 -6.35 -4.01
C SER A 15 3.69 -6.66 -2.64
N ASN A 16 4.48 -6.54 -1.57
CA ASN A 16 4.10 -7.00 -0.24
C ASN A 16 2.88 -6.26 0.34
N MET A 17 2.57 -5.04 -0.11
CA MET A 17 1.37 -4.30 0.34
C MET A 17 0.07 -5.06 0.10
N GLN A 18 -0.01 -5.96 -0.89
CA GLN A 18 -1.19 -6.80 -1.11
C GLN A 18 -1.53 -7.66 0.11
N HIS A 19 -0.50 -8.16 0.79
CA HIS A 19 -0.65 -8.98 1.99
C HIS A 19 -0.94 -8.10 3.20
N VAL A 20 -0.28 -6.95 3.30
CA VAL A 20 -0.47 -6.00 4.40
C VAL A 20 -1.93 -5.56 4.45
N THR A 21 -2.49 -5.08 3.33
CA THR A 21 -3.86 -4.57 3.30
C THR A 21 -4.88 -5.68 3.50
N SER A 22 -4.71 -6.83 2.84
CA SER A 22 -5.62 -7.98 2.99
C SER A 22 -5.64 -8.54 4.42
N LEU A 23 -4.47 -8.77 5.02
CA LEU A 23 -4.39 -9.29 6.39
C LEU A 23 -4.90 -8.29 7.41
N SER A 24 -4.62 -7.01 7.23
CA SER A 24 -5.15 -5.96 8.12
C SER A 24 -6.67 -5.90 8.06
N PHE A 25 -7.26 -6.02 6.86
CA PHE A 25 -8.70 -6.07 6.70
C PHE A 25 -9.31 -7.29 7.41
N LEU A 26 -8.70 -8.47 7.26
CA LEU A 26 -9.13 -9.68 7.97
C LEU A 26 -9.02 -9.54 9.50
N LEU A 27 -7.92 -8.95 10.00
CA LEU A 27 -7.75 -8.69 11.43
C LEU A 27 -8.85 -7.77 11.97
N LEU A 28 -9.21 -6.74 11.21
CA LEU A 28 -10.28 -5.81 11.60
C LEU A 28 -11.66 -6.50 11.55
N ALA A 29 -11.97 -7.22 10.48
CA ALA A 29 -13.24 -7.94 10.36
C ALA A 29 -13.39 -8.97 11.50
N TYR A 30 -12.34 -9.72 11.79
CA TYR A 30 -12.36 -10.72 12.86
C TYR A 30 -12.39 -10.08 14.25
N SER A 31 -11.72 -8.94 14.45
CA SER A 31 -11.85 -8.14 15.67
C SER A 31 -13.32 -7.76 15.95
N ASN A 32 -14.04 -7.28 14.93
CA ASN A 32 -15.45 -6.92 15.08
C ASN A 32 -16.30 -8.16 15.41
N TYR A 33 -16.08 -9.27 14.70
CA TYR A 33 -16.76 -10.54 14.99
C TYR A 33 -16.56 -10.99 16.44
N LEU A 34 -15.31 -11.02 16.92
CA LEU A 34 -14.98 -11.44 18.27
C LEU A 34 -15.53 -10.49 19.35
N SER A 35 -15.60 -9.19 19.06
CA SER A 35 -16.22 -8.21 19.95
C SER A 35 -17.70 -8.52 20.15
N HIS A 36 -18.44 -8.83 19.08
CA HIS A 36 -19.84 -9.22 19.17
C HIS A 36 -20.05 -10.58 19.86
N ALA A 37 -19.13 -11.52 19.65
CA ALA A 37 -19.19 -12.83 20.29
C ALA A 37 -18.72 -12.83 21.76
N ASN A 38 -18.21 -11.70 22.26
CA ASN A 38 -17.52 -11.58 23.56
C ASN A 38 -16.41 -12.64 23.74
N LYS A 39 -15.59 -12.82 22.71
CA LYS A 39 -14.50 -13.82 22.66
C LYS A 39 -13.14 -13.17 22.39
N ALA A 40 -12.08 -13.92 22.71
CA ALA A 40 -10.71 -13.64 22.32
C ALA A 40 -10.11 -14.86 21.61
N VAL A 41 -9.04 -14.65 20.84
CA VAL A 41 -8.33 -15.75 20.18
C VAL A 41 -7.33 -16.36 21.14
N PRO A 42 -7.41 -17.66 21.48
CA PRO A 42 -6.38 -18.33 22.25
C PRO A 42 -5.10 -18.48 21.40
N CYS A 43 -3.95 -18.16 21.99
CA CYS A 43 -2.63 -18.16 21.36
C CYS A 43 -1.62 -18.86 22.29
N GLY A 44 -1.90 -20.12 22.64
CA GLY A 44 -1.15 -20.84 23.67
C GLY A 44 -1.42 -20.23 25.05
N GLU A 45 -0.37 -19.80 25.75
CA GLU A 45 -0.47 -19.14 27.07
C GLU A 45 -0.95 -17.68 26.99
N ARG A 46 -1.10 -17.13 25.79
CA ARG A 46 -1.56 -15.75 25.57
C ARG A 46 -2.91 -15.74 24.88
N SER A 47 -3.59 -14.60 24.90
CA SER A 47 -4.78 -14.36 24.08
C SER A 47 -4.61 -13.10 23.24
N ALA A 48 -5.17 -13.12 22.02
CA ALA A 48 -5.31 -11.94 21.21
C ALA A 48 -6.74 -11.40 21.38
N SER A 49 -6.85 -10.27 22.08
CA SER A 49 -8.12 -9.59 22.28
C SER A 49 -8.60 -8.92 20.99
N PRO A 50 -9.92 -8.66 20.85
CA PRO A 50 -10.43 -7.87 19.73
C PRO A 50 -9.74 -6.51 19.60
N ALA A 51 -9.48 -5.83 20.72
CA ALA A 51 -8.78 -4.55 20.75
C ALA A 51 -7.36 -4.65 20.17
N LEU A 52 -6.61 -5.71 20.51
CA LEU A 52 -5.28 -5.95 19.97
C LEU A 52 -5.30 -6.14 18.45
N LEU A 53 -6.24 -6.95 17.92
CA LEU A 53 -6.36 -7.18 16.49
C LEU A 53 -6.68 -5.89 15.72
N LYS A 54 -7.58 -5.06 16.26
CA LYS A 54 -7.93 -3.75 15.70
C LYS A 54 -6.73 -2.80 15.71
N GLN A 55 -5.97 -2.76 16.81
CA GLN A 55 -4.77 -1.93 16.93
C GLN A 55 -3.69 -2.37 15.92
N LEU A 56 -3.51 -3.68 15.71
CA LEU A 56 -2.58 -4.19 14.71
C LEU A 56 -2.97 -3.76 13.29
N ALA A 57 -4.26 -3.85 12.95
CA ALA A 57 -4.77 -3.36 11.67
C ALA A 57 -4.54 -1.85 11.49
N LYS A 58 -4.86 -1.03 12.51
CA LYS A 58 -4.65 0.44 12.48
C LYS A 58 -3.18 0.79 12.28
N ARG A 59 -2.26 0.09 12.94
CA ARG A 59 -0.82 0.30 12.77
C ARG A 59 -0.35 0.06 11.33
N GLN A 60 -0.91 -0.93 10.62
CA GLN A 60 -0.55 -1.16 9.22
C GLN A 60 -1.08 -0.05 8.30
N VAL A 61 -2.30 0.45 8.55
CA VAL A 61 -2.84 1.61 7.82
C VAL A 61 -1.95 2.83 8.04
N ASN A 62 -1.59 3.13 9.29
CA ASN A 62 -0.71 4.26 9.61
C ASN A 62 0.66 4.11 8.91
N TYR A 63 1.23 2.90 8.90
CA TYR A 63 2.48 2.63 8.18
C TYR A 63 2.35 2.95 6.69
N ILE A 64 1.27 2.52 6.03
CA ILE A 64 1.00 2.83 4.61
C ILE A 64 0.92 4.34 4.40
N LEU A 65 0.35 5.08 5.36
CA LEU A 65 0.11 6.52 5.25
C LEU A 65 1.27 7.40 5.73
N GLY A 66 2.36 6.82 6.22
CA GLY A 66 3.61 7.56 6.53
C GLY A 66 4.24 7.30 7.89
N ASP A 67 3.58 6.56 8.79
CA ASP A 67 4.14 6.15 10.09
C ASP A 67 5.11 4.96 9.91
N ASN A 68 6.22 5.24 9.23
CA ASN A 68 7.25 4.29 8.88
C ASN A 68 8.64 4.96 8.90
N PRO A 69 9.74 4.18 8.89
CA PRO A 69 11.09 4.74 9.01
C PRO A 69 11.47 5.76 7.92
N LEU A 70 10.80 5.77 6.77
CA LEU A 70 11.04 6.74 5.71
C LEU A 70 10.18 8.01 5.85
N GLY A 71 9.22 8.06 6.77
CA GLY A 71 8.27 9.18 6.89
C GLY A 71 7.54 9.45 5.57
N MET A 72 7.31 8.40 4.78
CA MET A 72 6.79 8.48 3.40
C MET A 72 5.47 7.73 3.30
N SER A 73 4.44 8.35 2.75
CA SER A 73 3.22 7.65 2.36
C SER A 73 3.51 6.73 1.18
N TYR A 74 3.04 5.49 1.24
CA TYR A 74 3.01 4.58 0.09
C TYR A 74 1.72 4.73 -0.75
N MET A 75 0.83 5.66 -0.37
CA MET A 75 -0.32 6.08 -1.15
C MET A 75 0.01 7.35 -1.92
N VAL A 76 -0.13 7.28 -3.24
CA VAL A 76 0.14 8.38 -4.17
C VAL A 76 -0.79 9.56 -3.87
N GLY A 77 -0.20 10.75 -3.71
CA GLY A 77 -0.90 12.00 -3.44
C GLY A 77 -1.37 12.20 -1.99
N TYR A 78 -0.95 11.34 -1.05
CA TYR A 78 -1.23 11.50 0.37
C TYR A 78 0.03 11.92 1.15
N GLY A 79 -0.11 12.89 2.06
CA GLY A 79 1.00 13.42 2.85
C GLY A 79 1.98 14.29 2.07
N SER A 80 3.06 14.73 2.74
CA SER A 80 4.09 15.60 2.14
C SER A 80 5.11 14.86 1.27
N ARG A 81 5.22 13.53 1.43
CA ARG A 81 6.18 12.68 0.71
C ARG A 81 5.51 11.38 0.28
N PHE A 82 5.44 11.13 -1.03
CA PHE A 82 4.81 9.96 -1.64
C PHE A 82 5.51 9.56 -2.96
N PRO A 83 5.29 8.32 -3.47
CA PRO A 83 5.87 7.84 -4.73
C PRO A 83 5.47 8.70 -5.93
N GLN A 84 6.45 9.11 -6.73
CA GLN A 84 6.22 9.92 -7.92
C GLN A 84 6.44 9.13 -9.22
N ARG A 85 7.13 7.98 -9.17
CA ARG A 85 7.58 7.23 -10.34
C ARG A 85 7.08 5.79 -10.29
N ILE A 86 5.77 5.63 -10.14
CA ILE A 86 5.12 4.33 -10.00
C ILE A 86 5.06 3.54 -11.33
N HIS A 87 5.11 2.21 -11.25
CA HIS A 87 4.99 1.29 -12.39
C HIS A 87 3.55 1.24 -12.94
N HIS A 88 3.11 2.31 -13.59
CA HIS A 88 1.77 2.37 -14.16
C HIS A 88 1.77 3.13 -15.49
N ARG A 89 1.36 2.44 -16.56
CA ARG A 89 1.41 2.96 -17.94
C ARG A 89 0.56 4.22 -18.12
N GLY A 90 -0.69 4.20 -17.65
CA GLY A 90 -1.59 5.34 -17.82
C GLY A 90 -1.12 6.60 -17.10
N SER A 91 -0.38 6.47 -15.99
CA SER A 91 0.13 7.63 -15.27
C SER A 91 1.47 8.12 -15.81
N SER A 92 2.29 7.23 -16.36
CA SER A 92 3.62 7.57 -16.90
C SER A 92 3.60 8.18 -18.30
N LEU A 93 2.57 7.89 -19.10
CA LEU A 93 2.40 8.45 -20.44
C LEU A 93 1.79 9.86 -20.38
N PRO A 94 2.09 10.77 -21.33
CA PRO A 94 1.40 12.04 -21.42
C PRO A 94 -0.10 11.83 -21.64
N SER A 95 -0.91 12.75 -21.13
CA SER A 95 -2.36 12.72 -21.37
C SER A 95 -2.67 12.94 -22.86
N VAL A 96 -3.86 12.53 -23.30
CA VAL A 96 -4.34 12.76 -24.67
C VAL A 96 -4.40 14.26 -24.99
N ALA A 97 -4.64 15.12 -23.99
CA ALA A 97 -4.62 16.57 -24.18
C ALA A 97 -3.22 17.11 -24.51
N ALA A 98 -2.17 16.57 -23.86
CA ALA A 98 -0.79 16.97 -24.10
C ALA A 98 -0.15 16.26 -25.32
N HIS A 99 -0.67 15.09 -25.69
CA HIS A 99 -0.18 14.29 -26.80
C HIS A 99 -1.36 13.57 -27.51
N PRO A 100 -2.08 14.25 -28.42
CA PRO A 100 -3.28 13.70 -29.05
C PRO A 100 -2.97 12.61 -30.09
N ALA A 101 -1.74 12.57 -30.60
CA ALA A 101 -1.29 11.52 -31.51
C ALA A 101 -1.19 10.16 -30.82
N ARG A 102 -1.43 9.08 -31.56
CA ARG A 102 -1.27 7.72 -31.04
C ARG A 102 0.20 7.45 -30.71
N ILE A 103 0.46 6.88 -29.54
CA ILE A 103 1.78 6.40 -29.14
C ILE A 103 1.95 4.98 -29.71
N GLY A 104 2.92 4.82 -30.61
CA GLY A 104 3.21 3.54 -31.25
C GLY A 104 3.69 2.46 -30.28
N CYS A 105 3.71 1.21 -30.74
CA CYS A 105 4.25 0.08 -29.98
C CYS A 105 5.71 0.36 -29.59
N LYS A 106 6.09 0.06 -28.35
CA LYS A 106 7.41 0.34 -27.74
C LYS A 106 7.83 1.82 -27.66
N ALA A 107 7.14 2.76 -28.31
CA ALA A 107 7.42 4.20 -28.17
C ALA A 107 7.22 4.71 -26.72
N GLY A 108 6.48 3.93 -25.91
CA GLY A 108 6.31 4.13 -24.47
C GLY A 108 7.60 4.00 -23.64
N SER A 109 8.64 3.32 -24.14
CA SER A 109 9.85 3.00 -23.38
C SER A 109 10.58 4.23 -22.86
N ARG A 110 10.57 5.34 -23.61
CA ARG A 110 11.17 6.60 -23.16
C ARG A 110 10.51 7.17 -21.90
N TYR A 111 9.19 6.99 -21.76
CA TYR A 111 8.46 7.42 -20.56
C TYR A 111 8.68 6.44 -19.42
N TYR A 112 8.71 5.15 -19.72
CA TYR A 112 9.01 4.09 -18.74
C TYR A 112 10.40 4.24 -18.09
N LEU A 113 11.41 4.64 -18.86
CA LEU A 113 12.79 4.84 -18.39
C LEU A 113 13.08 6.27 -17.91
N SER A 114 12.16 7.21 -18.08
CA SER A 114 12.37 8.62 -17.74
C SER A 114 12.73 8.81 -16.24
N PRO A 115 13.68 9.69 -15.89
CA PRO A 115 13.94 10.05 -14.50
C PRO A 115 12.83 10.93 -13.89
N ASN A 116 11.99 11.54 -14.73
CA ASN A 116 10.96 12.47 -14.28
C ASN A 116 9.82 11.75 -13.54
N PRO A 117 9.07 12.45 -12.67
CA PRO A 117 7.78 11.99 -12.15
C PRO A 117 6.81 11.54 -13.25
N ASN A 118 5.84 10.70 -12.89
CA ASN A 118 4.72 10.39 -13.76
C ASN A 118 3.91 11.68 -14.01
N PRO A 119 3.64 12.06 -15.28
CA PRO A 119 2.94 13.30 -15.60
C PRO A 119 1.50 13.36 -15.09
N ASN A 120 0.84 12.20 -14.89
CA ASN A 120 -0.49 12.16 -14.31
C ASN A 120 -0.42 11.51 -12.92
N LEU A 121 -0.86 12.23 -11.88
CA LEU A 121 -0.90 11.69 -10.53
C LEU A 121 -2.01 10.63 -10.43
N LEU A 122 -1.64 9.38 -10.15
CA LEU A 122 -2.61 8.31 -9.89
C LEU A 122 -3.07 8.37 -8.42
N LEU A 123 -3.83 9.42 -8.10
CA LEU A 123 -4.26 9.74 -6.74
C LEU A 123 -4.91 8.54 -6.04
N GLY A 124 -4.48 8.26 -4.80
CA GLY A 124 -5.02 7.19 -3.96
C GLY A 124 -4.46 5.80 -4.26
N ALA A 125 -3.67 5.62 -5.32
CA ALA A 125 -3.03 4.33 -5.60
C ALA A 125 -1.99 3.98 -4.52
N VAL A 126 -2.05 2.76 -4.00
CA VAL A 126 -1.04 2.24 -3.08
C VAL A 126 -0.10 1.31 -3.84
N VAL A 127 1.20 1.59 -3.73
CA VAL A 127 2.25 0.82 -4.40
C VAL A 127 2.61 -0.44 -3.61
N GLY A 128 3.36 -1.35 -4.22
CA GLY A 128 3.86 -2.58 -3.60
C GLY A 128 4.64 -2.40 -2.29
N GLY A 129 5.19 -1.21 -2.05
CA GLY A 129 5.77 -0.77 -0.79
C GLY A 129 7.29 -0.97 -0.71
N PRO A 130 7.90 -0.89 0.48
CA PRO A 130 9.34 -0.97 0.61
C PRO A 130 9.85 -2.40 0.38
N ASN A 131 11.11 -2.52 -0.03
CA ASN A 131 11.81 -3.78 -0.17
C ASN A 131 12.17 -4.42 1.20
N VAL A 132 12.86 -5.56 1.19
CA VAL A 132 13.20 -6.31 2.43
C VAL A 132 14.01 -5.51 3.46
N SER A 133 14.73 -4.48 3.02
CA SER A 133 15.57 -3.61 3.86
C SER A 133 14.87 -2.31 4.27
N ASP A 134 13.54 -2.23 4.16
CA ASP A 134 12.73 -1.02 4.39
C ASP A 134 13.06 0.14 3.42
N ALA A 135 13.75 -0.12 2.30
CA ALA A 135 14.09 0.89 1.30
C ALA A 135 13.04 0.96 0.17
N PHE A 136 12.83 2.16 -0.38
CA PHE A 136 11.92 2.40 -1.49
C PHE A 136 12.61 3.28 -2.55
N PRO A 137 13.00 2.73 -3.72
CA PRO A 137 13.78 3.46 -4.71
C PRO A 137 12.99 4.48 -5.55
N ASP A 138 11.64 4.46 -5.46
CA ASP A 138 10.72 5.27 -6.28
C ASP A 138 11.10 5.28 -7.77
N SER A 139 10.96 4.12 -8.41
CA SER A 139 11.46 3.92 -9.77
C SER A 139 10.64 2.87 -10.49
N ARG A 140 10.07 3.23 -11.65
CA ARG A 140 9.13 2.37 -12.41
C ARG A 140 9.69 0.98 -12.71
N PRO A 141 10.97 0.78 -13.05
CA PRO A 141 11.50 -0.56 -13.28
C PRO A 141 11.50 -1.49 -12.07
N TYR A 142 11.46 -0.93 -10.85
CA TYR A 142 11.32 -1.69 -9.62
C TYR A 142 9.84 -1.96 -9.35
N PHE A 143 9.24 -2.81 -10.17
CA PHE A 143 7.80 -3.07 -10.15
C PHE A 143 7.34 -3.72 -8.83
N GLN A 144 8.18 -4.54 -8.19
CA GLN A 144 7.84 -5.17 -6.91
C GLN A 144 7.51 -4.15 -5.82
N GLU A 145 8.18 -2.99 -5.83
CA GLU A 145 7.96 -1.89 -4.89
C GLU A 145 6.95 -0.88 -5.44
N SER A 146 7.04 -0.55 -6.73
CA SER A 146 6.37 0.62 -7.32
C SER A 146 5.06 0.32 -8.06
N GLU A 147 4.69 -0.95 -8.23
CA GLU A 147 3.45 -1.35 -8.91
C GLU A 147 2.22 -1.15 -8.02
N PRO A 148 1.25 -0.33 -8.43
CA PRO A 148 -0.06 -0.29 -7.79
C PRO A 148 -0.99 -1.34 -8.40
N THR A 149 -1.88 -1.90 -7.59
CA THR A 149 -2.87 -2.87 -8.08
C THR A 149 -4.21 -2.71 -7.39
N THR A 150 -5.28 -3.13 -8.07
CA THR A 150 -6.66 -3.04 -7.55
C THR A 150 -6.82 -3.84 -6.25
N TYR A 151 -6.15 -4.99 -6.14
CA TYR A 151 -6.24 -5.86 -4.95
C TYR A 151 -5.42 -5.36 -3.75
N ILE A 152 -4.47 -4.43 -3.93
CA ILE A 152 -3.88 -3.71 -2.79
C ILE A 152 -4.91 -2.72 -2.22
N ASN A 153 -5.53 -1.94 -3.09
CA ASN A 153 -6.46 -0.87 -2.72
C ASN A 153 -7.81 -1.40 -2.19
N ALA A 154 -8.35 -2.48 -2.76
CA ALA A 154 -9.68 -2.99 -2.41
C ALA A 154 -9.88 -3.25 -0.89
N PRO A 155 -9.03 -4.05 -0.20
CA PRO A 155 -9.15 -4.23 1.26
C PRO A 155 -8.81 -2.96 2.06
N LEU A 156 -7.94 -2.10 1.52
CA LEU A 156 -7.57 -0.84 2.18
C LEU A 156 -8.75 0.12 2.27
N VAL A 157 -9.60 0.20 1.25
CA VAL A 157 -10.81 1.04 1.29
C VAL A 157 -11.69 0.70 2.49
N GLY A 158 -11.88 -0.60 2.77
CA GLY A 158 -12.65 -1.05 3.93
C GLY A 158 -12.00 -0.66 5.28
N LEU A 159 -10.67 -0.75 5.37
CA LEU A 159 -9.92 -0.30 6.54
C LEU A 159 -10.07 1.21 6.78
N LEU A 160 -9.88 2.01 5.72
CA LEU A 160 -9.98 3.47 5.79
C LEU A 160 -11.39 3.91 6.16
N ALA A 161 -12.43 3.31 5.55
CA ALA A 161 -13.82 3.60 5.89
C ALA A 161 -14.10 3.33 7.38
N PHE A 162 -13.64 2.20 7.91
CA PHE A 162 -13.83 1.87 9.31
C PHE A 162 -13.13 2.86 10.24
N PHE A 163 -11.84 3.14 10.04
CA PHE A 163 -11.08 4.03 10.94
C PHE A 163 -11.47 5.50 10.78
N SER A 164 -12.00 5.92 9.62
CA SER A 164 -12.59 7.25 9.46
C SER A 164 -13.88 7.40 10.28
N ALA A 165 -14.70 6.36 10.38
CA ALA A 165 -15.92 6.37 11.17
C ALA A 165 -15.68 6.13 12.67
N HIS A 166 -14.51 5.61 13.05
CA HIS A 166 -14.15 5.25 14.42
C HIS A 166 -12.70 5.73 14.74
N PRO A 167 -12.49 7.06 14.91
CA PRO A 167 -11.17 7.65 15.08
C PRO A 167 -10.38 7.15 16.31
#